data_AF-A0A973RLW5-F1
#
_entry.id   AF-A0A973RLW5-F1
#
_cell.length_a   1.000
_cell.length_b   1.000
_cell.length_c   1.000
_cell.angle_alpha   90.00
_cell.angle_beta   90.00
_cell.angle_gamma   90.00
#
_symmetry.space_group_name_H-M   'P 1'
#
loop_
_entity.id
_entity.type
_entity.pdbx_description
1 polymer ?
#
loop_
_entity_poly.entity_id
_entity_poly.type
_entity_poly.pdbx_seq_one_letter_code
_entity_poly.pdbx_strand_id
1 'polypeptide(L)'
;MTQPPLQAVLFDMDGTLVDTERLWWEAVQYVATGLGRPLTEADQPEVLGRPVEHTAAWLGALTGTPDLADRLHSEFADRVRTGIVPRPGAIGLLDALAREGVPTALVTASPRTVADSVLAVLGADRFHVSVTADDTEHTKPAPDPYLAASRALGVDPARCVAVEDTPTGVSSAEAAGCTVLAVPSLAPIDATPGRTVVASLEEVTPDRLRALVVPRLRVLSWNLWLGGAKVDDHRAKQLKVILDTEADVVGLQETAGTATQELADALGWHHHQAGDNLGIISRHPITARLGDPGVGFYGAAGARIRIGRAHEVDVWTAHLHYTPYGPYEAAFDGLGPAELIAHEDVRLAQMREALCRIAESADETTPVILTGDFNCPSHLDWPDVAWPVTRATEEAGLRDSYREAHPDPVRAPGHTWSPVHTRNEDDVTRPEPQDRIDYVLHNGHGLEVVDSRTVVTGVPRAWPDVAGNDWPSDHAAVLTTFAFSHRE
;
A
#
# COMPACT_ATOMS: atom_id res chain seq x y z
N MET A 1 13.38 -10.36 11.27
CA MET A 1 14.18 -9.53 10.34
C MET A 1 13.22 -8.65 9.56
N THR A 2 13.30 -7.33 9.69
CA THR A 2 12.45 -6.39 8.91
C THR A 2 12.90 -6.43 7.45
N GLN A 3 12.02 -6.86 6.54
CA GLN A 3 12.33 -6.85 5.11
C GLN A 3 12.66 -5.41 4.65
N PRO A 4 13.67 -5.21 3.78
CA PRO A 4 14.04 -3.89 3.28
C PRO A 4 12.87 -3.23 2.52
N PRO A 5 12.68 -1.89 2.62
CA PRO A 5 11.54 -1.21 1.98
C PRO A 5 11.43 -1.55 0.50
N LEU A 6 12.55 -1.53 -0.24
CA LEU A 6 12.70 -2.09 -1.58
C LEU A 6 12.91 -3.61 -1.52
N GLN A 7 12.01 -4.37 -2.15
CA GLN A 7 12.08 -5.83 -2.26
C GLN A 7 12.68 -6.32 -3.59
N ALA A 8 12.49 -5.58 -4.70
CA ALA A 8 13.10 -5.91 -5.98
C ALA A 8 13.16 -4.71 -6.94
N VAL A 9 13.97 -4.81 -7.98
CA VAL A 9 13.99 -3.87 -9.12
C VAL A 9 13.63 -4.61 -10.40
N LEU A 10 12.61 -4.14 -11.11
CA LEU A 10 12.07 -4.77 -12.31
C LEU A 10 12.44 -3.91 -13.51
N PHE A 11 13.38 -4.36 -14.32
CA PHE A 11 13.91 -3.59 -15.44
C PHE A 11 13.18 -3.94 -16.74
N ASP A 12 12.71 -2.94 -17.45
CA ASP A 12 12.53 -3.08 -18.89
C ASP A 12 13.88 -3.32 -19.60
N MET A 13 13.80 -3.88 -20.80
CA MET A 13 14.97 -4.24 -21.61
C MET A 13 15.30 -3.18 -22.67
N ASP A 14 14.37 -2.95 -23.59
CA ASP A 14 14.57 -2.26 -24.86
C ASP A 14 14.49 -0.76 -24.65
N GLY A 15 15.57 -0.03 -24.91
CA GLY A 15 15.61 1.40 -24.62
C GLY A 15 15.82 1.71 -23.13
N THR A 16 15.67 0.74 -22.22
CA THR A 16 16.00 0.88 -20.79
C THR A 16 17.41 0.37 -20.43
N LEU A 17 17.69 -0.92 -20.63
CA LEU A 17 19.00 -1.50 -20.28
C LEU A 17 19.95 -1.56 -21.47
N VAL A 18 19.39 -1.66 -22.68
CA VAL A 18 20.15 -1.74 -23.93
C VAL A 18 19.58 -0.78 -24.97
N ASP A 19 20.46 -0.23 -25.80
CA ASP A 19 20.06 0.63 -26.92
C ASP A 19 19.73 -0.24 -28.13
N THR A 20 18.53 -0.84 -28.12
CA THR A 20 18.01 -1.64 -29.23
C THR A 20 17.45 -0.79 -30.36
N GLU A 21 17.08 0.47 -30.09
CA GLU A 21 16.58 1.39 -31.10
C GLU A 21 17.65 1.81 -32.10
N ARG A 22 18.89 2.05 -31.65
CA ARG A 22 20.00 2.26 -32.57
C ARG A 22 20.20 1.06 -33.50
N LEU A 23 20.09 -0.16 -32.96
CA LEU A 23 20.21 -1.38 -33.77
C LEU A 23 19.05 -1.54 -34.77
N TRP A 24 17.84 -1.17 -34.36
CA TRP A 24 16.68 -1.15 -35.23
C TRP A 24 16.84 -0.13 -36.37
N TRP A 25 17.26 1.10 -36.04
CA TRP A 25 17.57 2.13 -37.03
C TRP A 25 18.62 1.65 -38.03
N GLU A 26 19.72 1.06 -37.54
CA GLU A 26 20.78 0.54 -38.40
C GLU A 26 20.32 -0.64 -39.28
N ALA A 27 19.39 -1.49 -38.80
CA ALA A 27 18.80 -2.57 -39.58
C ALA A 27 17.94 -2.02 -40.72
N VAL A 28 17.03 -1.10 -40.41
CA VAL A 28 16.14 -0.47 -41.40
C VAL A 28 16.95 0.35 -42.38
N GLN A 29 17.95 1.11 -41.91
CA GLN A 29 18.91 1.84 -42.75
C GLN A 29 19.62 0.92 -43.73
N TYR A 30 20.10 -0.24 -43.27
CA TYR A 30 20.79 -1.21 -44.12
C TYR A 30 19.87 -1.74 -45.24
N VAL A 31 18.64 -2.15 -44.88
CA VAL A 31 17.64 -2.63 -45.85
C VAL A 31 17.26 -1.51 -46.82
N ALA A 32 16.97 -0.32 -46.31
CA ALA A 32 16.54 0.83 -47.10
C ALA A 32 17.63 1.30 -48.08
N THR A 33 18.89 1.39 -47.64
CA THR A 33 20.04 1.68 -48.50
C THR A 33 20.22 0.60 -49.58
N GLY A 34 20.05 -0.68 -49.24
CA GLY A 34 20.08 -1.77 -50.22
C GLY A 34 18.96 -1.70 -51.28
N LEU A 35 17.86 -1.02 -50.96
CA LEU A 35 16.75 -0.72 -51.89
C LEU A 35 16.91 0.63 -52.59
N GLY A 36 18.05 1.31 -52.42
CA GLY A 36 18.33 2.60 -53.06
C GLY A 36 17.70 3.81 -52.36
N ARG A 37 17.15 3.66 -51.14
CA ARG A 37 16.58 4.75 -50.34
C ARG A 37 17.27 4.84 -48.97
N PRO A 38 18.45 5.49 -48.86
CA PRO A 38 19.06 5.77 -47.56
C PRO A 38 18.10 6.60 -46.69
N LEU A 39 17.96 6.27 -45.40
CA LEU A 39 17.14 7.03 -44.47
C LEU A 39 17.78 8.37 -44.10
N THR A 40 16.96 9.31 -43.66
CA THR A 40 17.36 10.60 -43.06
C THR A 40 16.64 10.80 -41.73
N GLU A 41 17.03 11.79 -40.93
CA GLU A 41 16.36 12.09 -39.64
C GLU A 41 14.85 12.32 -39.77
N ALA A 42 14.38 12.84 -40.91
CA ALA A 42 12.96 13.03 -41.17
C ALA A 42 12.16 11.71 -41.23
N ASP A 43 12.83 10.59 -41.43
CA ASP A 43 12.23 9.25 -41.50
C ASP A 43 12.08 8.63 -40.09
N GLN A 44 12.69 9.19 -39.03
CA GLN A 44 12.63 8.66 -37.66
C GLN A 44 11.21 8.35 -37.15
N PRO A 45 10.18 9.20 -37.33
CA PRO A 45 8.84 8.94 -36.81
C PRO A 45 8.12 7.72 -37.42
N GLU A 46 8.62 7.24 -38.56
CA GLU A 46 8.09 6.08 -39.29
C GLU A 46 8.87 4.79 -39.00
N VAL A 47 10.03 4.92 -38.34
CA VAL A 47 10.94 3.83 -38.04
C VAL A 47 11.00 3.53 -36.54
N LEU A 48 11.26 4.54 -35.71
CA LEU A 48 11.45 4.39 -34.28
C LEU A 48 10.10 4.38 -33.55
N GLY A 49 9.97 3.49 -32.54
CA GLY A 49 8.73 3.32 -31.78
C GLY A 49 7.54 2.73 -32.57
N ARG A 50 7.78 2.18 -33.78
CA ARG A 50 6.75 1.57 -34.63
C ARG A 50 6.87 0.03 -34.67
N PRO A 51 5.75 -0.70 -34.80
CA PRO A 51 5.80 -2.13 -35.10
C PRO A 51 6.55 -2.40 -36.40
N VAL A 52 7.24 -3.55 -36.50
CA VAL A 52 8.02 -3.92 -37.68
C VAL A 52 7.15 -3.93 -38.94
N GLU A 53 5.90 -4.35 -38.83
CA GLU A 53 4.94 -4.40 -39.93
C GLU A 53 4.61 -3.00 -40.47
N HIS A 54 4.52 -2.00 -39.60
CA HIS A 54 4.33 -0.60 -40.00
C HIS A 54 5.53 -0.11 -40.79
N THR A 55 6.73 -0.27 -40.24
CA THR A 55 7.96 0.17 -40.90
C THR A 55 8.20 -0.58 -42.21
N ALA A 56 7.89 -1.87 -42.26
CA ALA A 56 7.98 -2.69 -43.48
C ALA A 56 7.02 -2.18 -44.57
N ALA A 57 5.76 -1.91 -44.22
CA ALA A 57 4.76 -1.40 -45.15
C ALA A 57 5.13 0.00 -45.67
N TRP A 58 5.56 0.88 -44.77
CA TRP A 58 6.03 2.22 -45.11
C TRP A 58 7.24 2.20 -46.06
N LEU A 59 8.27 1.43 -45.71
CA LEU A 59 9.48 1.32 -46.54
C LEU A 59 9.16 0.67 -47.88
N GLY A 60 8.27 -0.33 -47.88
CA GLY A 60 7.83 -1.00 -49.10
C GLY A 60 7.07 -0.07 -50.04
N ALA A 61 6.19 0.78 -49.52
CA ALA A 61 5.49 1.80 -50.30
C ALA A 61 6.45 2.83 -50.91
N LEU A 62 7.51 3.22 -50.18
CA LEU A 62 8.51 4.17 -50.66
C LEU A 62 9.46 3.59 -51.72
N THR A 63 9.77 2.31 -51.62
CA THR A 63 10.77 1.63 -52.48
C THR A 63 10.14 0.79 -53.59
N GLY A 64 8.82 0.58 -53.56
CA GLY A 64 8.11 -0.32 -54.46
C GLY A 64 8.38 -1.81 -54.18
N THR A 65 8.93 -2.16 -53.02
CA THR A 65 9.28 -3.54 -52.65
C THR A 65 8.33 -4.06 -51.56
N PRO A 66 7.44 -5.03 -51.84
CA PRO A 66 6.55 -5.59 -50.83
C PRO A 66 7.29 -6.53 -49.86
N ASP A 67 6.58 -6.96 -48.81
CA ASP A 67 6.96 -8.09 -47.93
C ASP A 67 8.33 -7.95 -47.24
N LEU A 68 8.67 -6.75 -46.78
CA LEU A 68 9.96 -6.47 -46.12
C LEU A 68 10.03 -6.91 -44.66
N ALA A 69 8.92 -7.31 -44.04
CA ALA A 69 8.84 -7.59 -42.60
C ALA A 69 9.84 -8.68 -42.16
N ASP A 70 9.84 -9.84 -42.81
CA ASP A 70 10.75 -10.95 -42.49
C ASP A 70 12.23 -10.57 -42.65
N ARG A 71 12.53 -9.76 -43.67
CA ARG A 71 13.88 -9.25 -43.92
C ARG A 71 14.32 -8.30 -42.82
N LEU A 72 13.46 -7.35 -42.44
CA LEU A 72 13.73 -6.41 -41.35
C LEU A 72 13.89 -7.14 -40.00
N HIS A 73 13.01 -8.12 -39.71
CA HIS A 73 13.12 -8.98 -38.54
C HIS A 73 14.47 -9.71 -38.49
N SER A 74 14.89 -10.31 -39.61
CA SER A 74 16.13 -11.07 -39.69
C SER A 74 17.36 -10.17 -39.48
N GLU A 75 17.41 -9.02 -40.17
CA GLU A 75 18.51 -8.06 -40.04
C GLU A 75 18.60 -7.47 -38.63
N PHE A 76 17.45 -7.16 -38.03
CA PHE A 76 17.42 -6.68 -36.65
C PHE A 76 17.89 -7.76 -35.67
N ALA A 77 17.42 -8.99 -35.79
CA ALA A 77 17.84 -10.11 -34.94
C ALA A 77 19.36 -10.34 -35.04
N ASP A 78 19.93 -10.28 -36.24
CA ASP A 78 21.38 -10.43 -36.45
C ASP A 78 22.20 -9.32 -35.78
N ARG A 79 21.70 -8.08 -35.84
CA ARG A 79 22.32 -6.94 -35.17
C ARG A 79 22.20 -7.01 -33.66
N VAL A 80 21.07 -7.45 -33.13
CA VAL A 80 20.91 -7.72 -31.70
C VAL A 80 21.95 -8.75 -31.27
N ARG A 81 22.09 -9.88 -31.96
CA ARG A 81 23.08 -10.92 -31.57
C ARG A 81 24.54 -10.43 -31.52
N THR A 82 24.90 -9.41 -32.28
CA THR A 82 26.30 -9.00 -32.46
C THR A 82 26.64 -7.60 -31.97
N GLY A 83 25.63 -6.76 -31.71
CA GLY A 83 25.79 -5.31 -31.54
C GLY A 83 25.09 -4.72 -30.32
N ILE A 84 24.54 -5.53 -29.40
CA ILE A 84 23.95 -5.02 -28.15
C ILE A 84 24.97 -4.16 -27.40
N VAL A 85 24.56 -2.92 -27.13
CA VAL A 85 25.30 -1.98 -26.29
C VAL A 85 24.45 -1.67 -25.07
N PRO A 86 24.93 -1.99 -23.85
CA PRO A 86 24.26 -1.56 -22.63
C PRO A 86 24.17 -0.04 -22.56
N ARG A 87 23.03 0.49 -22.09
CA ARG A 87 22.89 1.93 -21.85
C ARG A 87 23.88 2.39 -20.78
N PRO A 88 24.36 3.65 -20.83
CA PRO A 88 25.24 4.21 -19.80
C PRO A 88 24.64 4.00 -18.40
N GLY A 89 25.44 3.50 -17.45
CA GLY A 89 25.01 3.21 -16.09
C GLY A 89 24.34 1.84 -15.88
N ALA A 90 23.84 1.16 -16.92
CA ALA A 90 23.09 -0.09 -16.78
C ALA A 90 23.87 -1.20 -16.05
N ILE A 91 25.07 -1.54 -16.55
CA ILE A 91 25.91 -2.59 -15.94
C ILE A 91 26.32 -2.20 -14.51
N GLY A 92 26.70 -0.94 -14.30
CA GLY A 92 27.11 -0.45 -12.99
C GLY A 92 26.00 -0.54 -11.94
N LEU A 93 24.76 -0.21 -12.33
CA LEU A 93 23.58 -0.33 -11.48
C LEU A 93 23.25 -1.79 -11.16
N LEU A 94 23.24 -2.67 -12.17
CA LEU A 94 22.97 -4.09 -11.96
C LEU A 94 24.03 -4.73 -11.03
N ASP A 95 25.31 -4.41 -11.21
CA ASP A 95 26.39 -4.87 -10.33
C ASP A 95 26.23 -4.34 -8.90
N ALA A 96 25.73 -3.11 -8.74
CA ALA A 96 25.45 -2.53 -7.42
C ALA A 96 24.30 -3.23 -6.69
N LEU A 97 23.20 -3.49 -7.40
CA LEU A 97 22.05 -4.22 -6.86
C LEU A 97 22.43 -5.65 -6.45
N ALA A 98 23.19 -6.35 -7.29
CA ALA A 98 23.67 -7.71 -7.00
C ALA A 98 24.57 -7.74 -5.75
N ARG A 99 25.50 -6.78 -5.61
CA ARG A 99 26.38 -6.68 -4.44
C ARG A 99 25.62 -6.46 -3.13
N GLU A 100 24.50 -5.74 -3.20
CA GLU A 100 23.64 -5.43 -2.06
C GLU A 100 22.54 -6.47 -1.83
N GLY A 101 22.49 -7.52 -2.66
CA GLY A 101 21.51 -8.61 -2.54
C GLY A 101 20.08 -8.16 -2.83
N VAL A 102 19.89 -7.14 -3.67
CA VAL A 102 18.55 -6.71 -4.10
C VAL A 102 18.15 -7.56 -5.31
N PRO A 103 17.06 -8.35 -5.23
CA PRO A 103 16.53 -9.13 -6.34
C PRO A 103 16.18 -8.25 -7.55
N THR A 104 16.38 -8.81 -8.73
CA THR A 104 16.21 -8.12 -10.01
C THR A 104 15.46 -9.02 -10.98
N ALA A 105 14.57 -8.43 -11.77
CA ALA A 105 13.95 -9.10 -12.91
C ALA A 105 14.11 -8.30 -14.19
N LEU A 106 14.17 -9.00 -15.32
CA LEU A 106 13.99 -8.42 -16.65
C LEU A 106 12.52 -8.58 -17.05
N VAL A 107 11.87 -7.54 -17.56
CA VAL A 107 10.45 -7.54 -17.96
C VAL A 107 10.32 -6.84 -19.32
N THR A 108 10.16 -7.61 -20.39
CA THR A 108 10.17 -7.09 -21.77
C THR A 108 8.96 -7.53 -22.59
N ALA A 109 8.55 -6.69 -23.55
CA ALA A 109 7.60 -7.05 -24.59
C ALA A 109 8.25 -7.78 -25.78
N SER A 110 9.57 -8.00 -25.74
CA SER A 110 10.31 -8.77 -26.74
C SER A 110 10.12 -10.28 -26.56
N PRO A 111 10.24 -11.09 -27.64
CA PRO A 111 10.23 -12.54 -27.56
C PRO A 111 11.43 -13.10 -26.76
N ARG A 112 11.29 -14.32 -26.23
CA ARG A 112 12.30 -15.02 -25.43
C ARG A 112 13.66 -15.09 -26.10
N THR A 113 13.69 -15.40 -27.39
CA THR A 113 14.95 -15.54 -28.16
C THR A 113 15.77 -14.26 -28.20
N VAL A 114 15.11 -13.10 -28.25
CA VAL A 114 15.74 -11.78 -28.21
C VAL A 114 16.22 -11.49 -26.78
N ALA A 115 15.35 -11.71 -25.79
CA ALA A 115 15.68 -11.50 -24.38
C ALA A 115 16.89 -12.33 -23.92
N ASP A 116 16.96 -13.60 -24.31
CA ASP A 116 18.07 -14.49 -23.96
C ASP A 116 19.41 -14.01 -24.56
N SER A 117 19.37 -13.44 -25.77
CA SER A 117 20.54 -12.85 -26.41
C SER A 117 21.02 -11.60 -25.66
N VAL A 118 20.09 -10.78 -25.19
CA VAL A 118 20.39 -9.59 -24.37
C VAL A 118 20.93 -9.98 -22.99
N LEU A 119 20.30 -10.96 -22.33
CA LEU A 119 20.76 -11.50 -21.05
C LEU A 119 22.18 -12.07 -21.14
N ALA A 120 22.57 -12.70 -22.26
CA ALA A 120 23.93 -13.18 -22.45
C ALA A 120 24.97 -12.04 -22.43
N VAL A 121 24.60 -10.84 -22.89
CA VAL A 121 25.47 -9.65 -22.89
C VAL A 121 25.43 -8.93 -21.55
N LEU A 122 24.24 -8.78 -20.96
CA LEU A 122 24.05 -8.12 -19.66
C LEU A 122 24.50 -8.98 -18.48
N GLY A 123 24.70 -10.29 -18.67
CA GLY A 123 24.96 -11.28 -17.64
C GLY A 123 23.67 -11.78 -17.00
N ALA A 124 23.22 -12.97 -17.42
CA ALA A 124 21.97 -13.58 -16.97
C ALA A 124 21.95 -13.84 -15.46
N ASP A 125 23.11 -14.04 -14.84
CA ASP A 125 23.30 -14.21 -13.39
C ASP A 125 22.94 -12.97 -12.58
N ARG A 126 22.85 -11.80 -13.24
CA ARG A 126 22.37 -10.56 -12.63
C ARG A 126 20.86 -10.48 -12.50
N PHE A 127 20.10 -11.45 -13.03
CA PHE A 127 18.64 -11.47 -13.00
C PHE A 127 18.15 -12.76 -12.35
N HIS A 128 17.24 -12.62 -11.40
CA HIS A 128 16.62 -13.77 -10.73
C HIS A 128 15.46 -14.34 -11.56
N VAL A 129 14.79 -13.49 -12.33
CA VAL A 129 13.64 -13.81 -13.19
C VAL A 129 13.75 -13.01 -14.49
N SER A 130 13.32 -13.59 -15.60
CA SER A 130 13.06 -12.85 -16.84
C SER A 130 11.67 -13.18 -17.38
N VAL A 131 10.85 -12.14 -17.56
CA VAL A 131 9.51 -12.20 -18.12
C VAL A 131 9.53 -11.58 -19.51
N THR A 132 9.05 -12.32 -20.50
CA THR A 132 9.02 -11.94 -21.92
C THR A 132 7.57 -11.93 -22.43
N ALA A 133 7.36 -11.48 -23.67
CA ALA A 133 6.03 -11.51 -24.27
C ALA A 133 5.41 -12.92 -24.35
N ASP A 134 6.24 -13.97 -24.31
CA ASP A 134 5.80 -15.36 -24.38
C ASP A 134 5.26 -15.91 -23.04
N ASP A 135 5.48 -15.20 -21.93
CA ASP A 135 5.14 -15.68 -20.58
C ASP A 135 3.80 -15.17 -20.06
N THR A 136 3.21 -14.19 -20.74
CA THR A 136 2.00 -13.50 -20.28
C THR A 136 0.95 -13.42 -21.37
N GLU A 137 -0.31 -13.57 -20.99
CA GLU A 137 -1.44 -13.50 -21.91
C GLU A 137 -1.55 -12.11 -22.57
N HIS A 138 -1.33 -11.04 -21.79
CA HIS A 138 -1.35 -9.66 -22.27
C HIS A 138 0.01 -9.00 -21.99
N THR A 139 0.61 -8.41 -23.02
CA THR A 139 1.85 -7.63 -22.87
C THR A 139 1.55 -6.17 -22.47
N LYS A 140 2.60 -5.37 -22.26
CA LYS A 140 2.51 -3.93 -21.95
C LYS A 140 1.58 -3.24 -22.97
N PRO A 141 0.59 -2.41 -22.55
CA PRO A 141 0.47 -1.74 -21.25
C PRO A 141 -0.29 -2.51 -20.16
N ALA A 142 -0.70 -3.77 -20.39
CA ALA A 142 -1.34 -4.56 -19.35
C ALA A 142 -0.36 -4.83 -18.18
N PRO A 143 -0.84 -4.96 -16.93
CA PRO A 143 0.03 -5.14 -15.77
C PRO A 143 0.64 -6.55 -15.66
N ASP A 144 0.17 -7.51 -16.46
CA ASP A 144 0.53 -8.92 -16.36
C ASP A 144 2.04 -9.20 -16.31
N PRO A 145 2.91 -8.56 -17.12
CA PRO A 145 4.35 -8.83 -17.09
C PRO A 145 5.00 -8.50 -15.74
N TYR A 146 4.65 -7.35 -15.15
CA TYR A 146 5.19 -6.92 -13.85
C TYR A 146 4.61 -7.73 -12.68
N LEU A 147 3.33 -8.08 -12.75
CA LEU A 147 2.70 -8.98 -11.78
C LEU A 147 3.30 -10.39 -11.82
N ALA A 148 3.60 -10.91 -13.03
CA ALA A 148 4.26 -12.19 -13.21
C ALA A 148 5.69 -12.18 -12.63
N ALA A 149 6.46 -11.13 -12.89
CA ALA A 149 7.80 -10.97 -12.35
C ALA A 149 7.79 -10.91 -10.81
N SER A 150 6.89 -10.09 -10.24
CA SER A 150 6.75 -9.94 -8.78
C SER A 150 6.35 -11.26 -8.11
N ARG A 151 5.40 -12.00 -8.72
CA ARG A 151 4.96 -13.32 -8.24
C ARG A 151 6.09 -14.35 -8.28
N ALA A 152 6.86 -14.38 -9.37
CA ALA A 152 8.00 -15.30 -9.52
C ALA A 152 9.11 -15.02 -8.50
N LEU A 153 9.30 -13.75 -8.13
CA LEU A 153 10.24 -13.33 -7.08
C LEU A 153 9.68 -13.49 -5.65
N GLY A 154 8.37 -13.64 -5.48
CA GLY A 154 7.73 -13.69 -4.17
C GLY A 154 7.74 -12.34 -3.44
N VAL A 155 7.59 -11.24 -4.18
CA VAL A 155 7.64 -9.85 -3.68
C VAL A 155 6.32 -9.12 -3.92
N ASP A 156 6.06 -8.09 -3.11
CA ASP A 156 4.95 -7.15 -3.25
C ASP A 156 5.32 -6.08 -4.31
N PRO A 157 4.53 -5.92 -5.39
CA PRO A 157 4.74 -4.88 -6.38
C PRO A 157 4.85 -3.47 -5.78
N ALA A 158 4.11 -3.17 -4.71
CA ALA A 158 4.17 -1.87 -4.03
C ALA A 158 5.51 -1.59 -3.35
N ARG A 159 6.37 -2.61 -3.25
CA ARG A 159 7.73 -2.56 -2.71
C ARG A 159 8.79 -2.78 -3.78
N CYS A 160 8.41 -2.73 -5.05
CA CYS A 160 9.29 -2.84 -6.18
C CYS A 160 9.44 -1.50 -6.90
N VAL A 161 10.61 -1.26 -7.48
CA VAL A 161 10.80 -0.19 -8.45
C VAL A 161 10.89 -0.79 -9.83
N ALA A 162 9.97 -0.40 -10.72
CA ALA A 162 10.09 -0.66 -12.14
C ALA A 162 10.93 0.43 -12.81
N VAL A 163 11.88 0.04 -13.64
CA VAL A 163 12.72 0.96 -14.43
C VAL A 163 12.31 0.84 -15.89
N GLU A 164 11.86 1.94 -16.48
CA GLU A 164 11.19 1.98 -17.79
C GLU A 164 11.60 3.19 -18.62
N ASP A 165 11.44 3.13 -19.93
CA ASP A 165 11.79 4.23 -20.85
C ASP A 165 10.59 4.68 -21.72
N THR A 166 9.49 3.92 -21.75
CA THR A 166 8.31 4.23 -22.59
C THR A 166 7.03 4.48 -21.78
N PRO A 167 6.11 5.35 -22.26
CA PRO A 167 4.81 5.54 -21.61
C PRO A 167 3.98 4.25 -21.44
N THR A 168 4.06 3.35 -22.42
CA THR A 168 3.36 2.06 -22.40
C THR A 168 3.86 1.17 -21.26
N GLY A 169 5.18 1.08 -21.08
CA GLY A 169 5.77 0.29 -20.04
C GLY A 169 5.60 0.91 -18.65
N VAL A 170 5.71 2.23 -18.54
CA VAL A 170 5.35 2.98 -17.33
C VAL A 170 3.89 2.69 -16.91
N SER A 171 2.94 2.76 -17.84
CA SER A 171 1.52 2.46 -17.55
C SER A 171 1.32 1.02 -17.07
N SER A 172 2.07 0.06 -17.62
CA SER A 172 2.02 -1.35 -17.21
C SER A 172 2.53 -1.53 -15.78
N ALA A 173 3.66 -0.92 -15.44
CA ALA A 173 4.26 -0.99 -14.11
C ALA A 173 3.37 -0.33 -13.03
N GLU A 174 2.81 0.85 -13.33
CA GLU A 174 1.90 1.56 -12.42
C GLU A 174 0.62 0.77 -12.18
N ALA A 175 0.02 0.19 -13.23
CA ALA A 175 -1.15 -0.67 -13.11
C ALA A 175 -0.88 -1.94 -12.29
N ALA A 176 0.37 -2.43 -12.29
CA ALA A 176 0.81 -3.52 -11.43
C ALA A 176 1.06 -3.10 -9.97
N GLY A 177 1.02 -1.79 -9.67
CA GLY A 177 1.24 -1.23 -8.34
C GLY A 177 2.71 -0.92 -8.01
N CYS A 178 3.61 -0.96 -8.99
CA CYS A 178 5.02 -0.63 -8.79
C CYS A 178 5.26 0.87 -8.66
N THR A 179 6.26 1.27 -7.88
CA THR A 179 6.87 2.60 -8.04
C THR A 179 7.68 2.62 -9.35
N VAL A 180 7.64 3.71 -10.10
CA VAL A 180 8.32 3.79 -11.40
C VAL A 180 9.48 4.79 -11.36
N LEU A 181 10.64 4.37 -11.86
CA LEU A 181 11.72 5.25 -12.28
C LEU A 181 11.81 5.22 -13.80
N ALA A 182 11.41 6.31 -14.45
CA ALA A 182 11.46 6.46 -15.89
C ALA A 182 12.81 7.04 -16.33
N VAL A 183 13.41 6.47 -17.37
CA VAL A 183 14.62 6.93 -18.06
C VAL A 183 14.31 7.10 -19.55
N PRO A 184 13.57 8.16 -19.94
CA PRO A 184 13.03 8.31 -21.29
C PRO A 184 14.08 8.10 -22.38
N SER A 185 13.73 7.32 -23.40
CA SER A 185 14.57 7.06 -24.59
C SER A 185 14.19 7.99 -25.76
N LEU A 186 12.91 7.96 -26.17
CA LEU A 186 12.37 8.75 -27.29
C LEU A 186 11.30 9.75 -26.86
N ALA A 187 10.23 9.23 -26.27
CA ALA A 187 9.05 10.01 -25.94
C ALA A 187 9.26 10.65 -24.56
N PRO A 188 8.89 11.93 -24.38
CA PRO A 188 8.92 12.54 -23.07
C PRO A 188 7.97 11.81 -22.13
N ILE A 189 8.39 11.67 -20.87
CA ILE A 189 7.58 11.13 -19.78
C ILE A 189 7.59 12.20 -18.69
N ASP A 190 6.41 12.62 -18.27
CA ASP A 190 6.25 13.56 -17.17
C ASP A 190 6.37 12.85 -15.83
N ALA A 191 7.01 13.53 -14.87
CA ALA A 191 7.02 13.11 -13.48
C ALA A 191 5.65 13.34 -12.82
N THR A 192 5.26 12.44 -11.92
CA THR A 192 4.00 12.50 -11.15
C THR A 192 4.21 11.72 -9.85
N PRO A 193 3.38 11.87 -8.78
CA PRO A 193 3.51 11.04 -7.59
C PRO A 193 3.57 9.54 -7.94
N GLY A 194 4.57 8.83 -7.41
CA GLY A 194 4.84 7.42 -7.74
C GLY A 194 5.72 7.19 -8.98
N ARG A 195 6.04 8.24 -9.75
CA ARG A 195 6.90 8.19 -10.94
C ARG A 195 7.99 9.26 -10.91
N THR A 196 9.24 8.82 -10.77
CA THR A 196 10.42 9.68 -10.86
C THR A 196 11.02 9.60 -12.26
N VAL A 197 11.46 10.73 -12.82
CA VAL A 197 12.12 10.78 -14.13
C VAL A 197 13.58 11.18 -13.95
N VAL A 198 14.50 10.45 -14.58
CA VAL A 198 15.94 10.78 -14.65
C VAL A 198 16.40 10.77 -16.10
N ALA A 199 17.50 11.47 -16.41
CA ALA A 199 17.99 11.54 -17.79
C ALA A 199 18.84 10.31 -18.16
N SER A 200 19.49 9.67 -17.19
CA SER A 200 20.38 8.53 -17.40
C SER A 200 20.35 7.56 -16.22
N LEU A 201 20.62 6.27 -16.49
CA LEU A 201 20.83 5.28 -15.42
C LEU A 201 22.10 5.56 -14.60
N GLU A 202 23.01 6.41 -15.07
CA GLU A 202 24.17 6.88 -14.31
C GLU A 202 23.79 7.68 -13.05
N GLU A 203 22.58 8.24 -13.01
CA GLU A 203 22.04 8.96 -11.84
C GLU A 203 21.34 8.05 -10.83
N VAL A 204 21.29 6.75 -11.11
CA VAL A 204 20.50 5.77 -10.36
C VAL A 204 21.43 4.94 -9.48
N THR A 205 21.11 4.89 -8.20
CA THR A 205 21.81 4.06 -7.20
C THR A 205 20.81 3.20 -6.45
N PRO A 206 21.24 2.09 -5.83
CA PRO A 206 20.38 1.30 -4.94
C PRO A 206 19.71 2.13 -3.84
N ASP A 207 20.44 3.09 -3.26
CA ASP A 207 19.89 3.99 -2.23
C ASP A 207 18.82 4.94 -2.78
N ARG A 208 19.01 5.47 -3.99
CA ARG A 208 17.98 6.26 -4.66
C ARG A 208 16.73 5.42 -4.88
N LEU A 209 16.87 4.20 -5.42
CA LEU A 209 15.74 3.29 -5.65
C LEU A 209 15.01 2.95 -4.35
N ARG A 210 15.73 2.74 -3.23
CA ARG A 210 15.10 2.54 -1.92
C ARG A 210 14.31 3.75 -1.44
N ALA A 211 14.78 4.96 -1.72
CA ALA A 211 14.10 6.19 -1.34
C ALA A 211 12.82 6.44 -2.16
N LEU A 212 12.68 5.83 -3.34
CA LEU A 212 11.47 5.91 -4.15
C LEU A 212 10.34 5.07 -3.58
N VAL A 213 10.65 3.93 -2.94
CA VAL A 213 9.64 3.09 -2.31
C VAL A 213 9.22 3.74 -1.00
N VAL A 214 8.09 4.43 -1.05
CA VAL A 214 7.42 4.97 0.12
C VAL A 214 7.00 3.82 1.03
N PRO A 215 7.46 3.77 2.29
CA PRO A 215 6.96 2.79 3.23
C PRO A 215 5.45 2.97 3.39
N ARG A 216 4.73 1.85 3.41
CA ARG A 216 3.33 1.83 3.83
C ARG A 216 3.24 1.33 5.27
N LEU A 217 2.22 1.79 5.98
CA LEU A 217 1.92 1.37 7.33
C LEU A 217 0.43 1.02 7.41
N ARG A 218 0.12 -0.26 7.63
CA ARG A 218 -1.25 -0.72 7.87
C ARG A 218 -1.52 -0.74 9.37
N VAL A 219 -2.46 0.09 9.82
CA VAL A 219 -2.84 0.19 11.24
C VAL A 219 -4.27 -0.28 11.42
N LEU A 220 -4.46 -1.24 12.32
CA LEU A 220 -5.75 -1.83 12.67
C LEU A 220 -6.19 -1.35 14.06
N SER A 221 -7.37 -0.77 14.20
CA SER A 221 -8.06 -0.57 15.48
C SER A 221 -8.98 -1.76 15.74
N TRP A 222 -8.86 -2.42 16.90
CA TRP A 222 -9.66 -3.61 17.17
C TRP A 222 -10.02 -3.81 18.65
N ASN A 223 -11.31 -3.67 18.96
CA ASN A 223 -11.90 -4.18 20.21
C ASN A 223 -12.00 -5.71 20.14
N LEU A 224 -11.42 -6.39 21.13
CA LEU A 224 -11.36 -7.85 21.16
C LEU A 224 -12.55 -8.52 21.86
N TRP A 225 -13.50 -7.78 22.41
CA TRP A 225 -14.65 -8.32 23.14
C TRP A 225 -14.25 -9.24 24.31
N LEU A 226 -13.77 -8.63 25.39
CA LEU A 226 -13.23 -9.32 26.56
C LEU A 226 -12.17 -10.38 26.18
N GLY A 227 -11.21 -10.00 25.35
CA GLY A 227 -10.12 -10.84 24.85
C GLY A 227 -10.53 -11.84 23.76
N GLY A 228 -11.80 -11.85 23.37
CA GLY A 228 -12.39 -12.76 22.38
C GLY A 228 -13.11 -13.93 23.03
N ALA A 229 -13.25 -13.93 24.36
CA ALA A 229 -13.66 -15.10 25.15
C ALA A 229 -15.08 -15.61 24.85
N LYS A 230 -15.89 -14.87 24.09
CA LYS A 230 -17.23 -15.28 23.63
C LYS A 230 -17.21 -16.21 22.42
N VAL A 231 -16.06 -16.35 21.75
CA VAL A 231 -15.89 -17.16 20.54
C VAL A 231 -14.88 -18.28 20.79
N ASP A 232 -15.25 -19.49 20.37
CA ASP A 232 -14.39 -20.68 20.43
C ASP A 232 -13.15 -20.47 19.56
N ASP A 233 -11.98 -20.91 20.04
CA ASP A 233 -10.69 -20.77 19.34
C ASP A 233 -10.34 -19.31 18.95
N HIS A 234 -10.87 -18.32 19.66
CA HIS A 234 -10.72 -16.89 19.34
C HIS A 234 -9.27 -16.48 19.08
N ARG A 235 -8.29 -16.98 19.83
CA ARG A 235 -6.87 -16.61 19.63
C ARG A 235 -6.35 -17.00 18.24
N ALA A 236 -6.69 -18.21 17.77
CA ALA A 236 -6.28 -18.67 16.43
C ALA A 236 -6.98 -17.84 15.34
N LYS A 237 -8.26 -17.52 15.54
CA LYS A 237 -9.03 -16.65 14.64
C LYS A 237 -8.49 -15.22 14.62
N GLN A 238 -8.08 -14.68 15.77
CA GLN A 238 -7.46 -13.37 15.88
C GLN A 238 -6.13 -13.29 15.12
N LEU A 239 -5.27 -14.29 15.27
CA LEU A 239 -4.03 -14.40 14.50
C LEU A 239 -4.31 -14.44 12.99
N LYS A 240 -5.31 -15.21 12.56
CA LYS A 240 -5.72 -15.28 11.16
C LYS A 240 -6.16 -13.91 10.63
N VAL A 241 -6.98 -13.17 11.38
CA VAL A 241 -7.41 -11.81 10.98
C VAL A 241 -6.22 -10.87 10.83
N ILE A 242 -5.28 -10.86 11.79
CA ILE A 242 -4.09 -10.00 11.73
C ILE A 242 -3.22 -10.33 10.51
N LEU A 243 -3.04 -11.61 10.20
CA LEU A 243 -2.27 -12.05 9.04
C LEU A 243 -2.97 -11.73 7.71
N ASP A 244 -4.27 -11.99 7.61
CA ASP A 244 -5.06 -11.75 6.38
C ASP A 244 -5.25 -10.27 6.06
N THR A 245 -5.31 -9.42 7.08
CA THR A 245 -5.36 -7.96 6.92
C THR A 245 -4.00 -7.36 6.58
N GLU A 246 -2.93 -8.15 6.69
CA GLU A 246 -1.54 -7.72 6.54
C GLU A 246 -1.21 -6.51 7.45
N ALA A 247 -1.85 -6.40 8.61
CA ALA A 247 -1.60 -5.28 9.52
C ALA A 247 -0.12 -5.23 9.93
N ASP A 248 0.43 -4.03 10.10
CA ASP A 248 1.79 -3.80 10.59
C ASP A 248 1.79 -3.42 12.07
N VAL A 249 0.72 -2.73 12.50
CA VAL A 249 0.46 -2.31 13.87
C VAL A 249 -1.02 -2.54 14.19
N VAL A 250 -1.30 -3.05 15.38
CA VAL A 250 -2.68 -3.21 15.87
C VAL A 250 -2.82 -2.53 17.21
N GLY A 251 -3.73 -1.56 17.30
CA GLY A 251 -4.20 -0.98 18.55
C GLY A 251 -5.40 -1.77 19.07
N LEU A 252 -5.24 -2.35 20.24
CA LEU A 252 -6.17 -3.29 20.85
C LEU A 252 -6.91 -2.66 22.02
N GLN A 253 -8.21 -2.97 22.11
CA GLN A 253 -9.09 -2.68 23.25
C GLN A 253 -9.70 -3.98 23.79
N GLU A 254 -10.13 -3.98 25.04
CA GLU A 254 -10.68 -5.14 25.74
C GLU A 254 -9.77 -6.37 25.72
N THR A 255 -8.49 -6.17 26.05
CA THR A 255 -7.48 -7.23 25.94
C THR A 255 -7.55 -8.30 27.04
N ALA A 256 -8.42 -8.12 28.05
CA ALA A 256 -8.60 -9.01 29.20
C ALA A 256 -7.27 -9.37 29.92
N GLY A 257 -6.30 -8.46 29.89
CA GLY A 257 -5.03 -8.53 30.62
C GLY A 257 -3.97 -9.45 30.04
N THR A 258 -4.26 -10.26 29.02
CA THR A 258 -3.25 -11.17 28.42
C THR A 258 -3.20 -11.14 26.90
N ALA A 259 -4.26 -10.67 26.22
CA ALA A 259 -4.36 -10.84 24.77
C ALA A 259 -3.26 -10.14 23.98
N THR A 260 -2.84 -8.96 24.41
CA THR A 260 -1.77 -8.20 23.76
C THR A 260 -0.47 -9.00 23.70
N GLN A 261 -0.04 -9.55 24.84
CA GLN A 261 1.20 -10.32 24.91
C GLN A 261 1.07 -11.64 24.16
N GLU A 262 -0.02 -12.38 24.34
CA GLU A 262 -0.22 -13.68 23.68
C GLU A 262 -0.22 -13.59 22.15
N LEU A 263 -0.89 -12.58 21.58
CA LEU A 263 -0.89 -12.35 20.13
C LEU A 263 0.50 -11.99 19.62
N ALA A 264 1.21 -11.10 20.32
CA ALA A 264 2.55 -10.69 19.91
C ALA A 264 3.55 -11.85 19.96
N ASP A 265 3.52 -12.65 21.03
CA ASP A 265 4.41 -13.81 21.19
C ASP A 265 4.17 -14.85 20.08
N ALA A 266 2.91 -15.10 19.73
CA ALA A 266 2.55 -16.02 18.63
C ALA A 266 2.98 -15.51 17.25
N LEU A 267 2.96 -14.19 17.02
CA LEU A 267 3.39 -13.57 15.76
C LEU A 267 4.91 -13.33 15.71
N GLY A 268 5.61 -13.41 16.84
CA GLY A 268 7.01 -12.96 16.97
C GLY A 268 7.15 -11.43 16.84
N TRP A 269 6.15 -10.69 17.31
CA TRP A 269 6.04 -9.22 17.20
C TRP A 269 6.41 -8.52 18.50
N HIS A 270 6.61 -7.21 18.41
CA HIS A 270 6.79 -6.34 19.57
C HIS A 270 5.43 -5.99 20.18
N HIS A 271 5.40 -5.73 21.49
CA HIS A 271 4.18 -5.29 22.15
C HIS A 271 4.41 -4.27 23.26
N HIS A 272 3.35 -3.50 23.51
CA HIS A 272 3.14 -2.71 24.71
C HIS A 272 1.75 -3.02 25.25
N GLN A 273 1.70 -3.73 26.37
CA GLN A 273 0.47 -3.90 27.15
C GLN A 273 0.38 -2.77 28.19
N ALA A 274 -0.82 -2.21 28.36
CA ALA A 274 -1.10 -1.16 29.33
C ALA A 274 -2.42 -1.46 30.07
N GLY A 275 -2.32 -1.61 31.39
CA GLY A 275 -3.41 -2.12 32.21
C GLY A 275 -3.91 -3.50 31.77
N ASP A 276 -5.17 -3.77 32.10
CA ASP A 276 -5.85 -5.02 31.76
C ASP A 276 -6.66 -4.92 30.45
N ASN A 277 -6.70 -3.75 29.81
CA ASN A 277 -7.66 -3.48 28.75
C ASN A 277 -7.05 -3.00 27.44
N LEU A 278 -5.87 -2.37 27.46
CA LEU A 278 -5.28 -1.75 26.28
C LEU A 278 -3.98 -2.43 25.89
N GLY A 279 -3.69 -2.40 24.59
CA GLY A 279 -2.36 -2.73 24.14
C GLY A 279 -2.11 -2.42 22.68
N ILE A 280 -0.83 -2.41 22.33
CA ILE A 280 -0.36 -2.23 20.96
C ILE A 280 0.55 -3.38 20.64
N ILE A 281 0.34 -4.04 19.50
CA ILE A 281 1.28 -5.00 18.92
C ILE A 281 1.81 -4.44 17.60
N SER A 282 3.08 -4.69 17.32
CA SER A 282 3.72 -4.19 16.11
C SER A 282 4.73 -5.17 15.53
N ARG A 283 4.66 -5.36 14.22
CA ARG A 283 5.68 -6.04 13.43
C ARG A 283 7.03 -5.31 13.48
N HIS A 284 7.00 -4.02 13.79
CA HIS A 284 8.14 -3.13 13.84
C HIS A 284 8.61 -2.89 15.27
N PRO A 285 9.90 -2.55 15.49
CA PRO A 285 10.40 -2.29 16.82
C PRO A 285 9.68 -1.14 17.53
N ILE A 286 9.17 -1.41 18.73
CA ILE A 286 8.72 -0.38 19.68
C ILE A 286 9.97 0.20 20.36
N THR A 287 10.15 1.52 20.23
CA THR A 287 11.33 2.25 20.68
C THR A 287 11.08 3.05 21.95
N ALA A 288 9.82 3.42 22.20
CA ALA A 288 9.37 4.00 23.46
C ALA A 288 7.94 3.54 23.77
N ARG A 289 7.62 3.44 25.07
CA ARG A 289 6.26 3.24 25.56
C ARG A 289 5.78 4.60 26.09
N LEU A 290 4.57 5.00 25.71
CA LEU A 290 4.02 6.33 25.93
C LEU A 290 2.73 6.22 26.77
N GLY A 291 2.48 7.22 27.59
CA GLY A 291 1.34 7.22 28.52
C GLY A 291 1.58 6.37 29.78
N ASP A 292 0.50 6.08 30.50
CA ASP A 292 0.53 5.35 31.77
C ASP A 292 0.39 3.83 31.53
N PRO A 293 1.41 3.00 31.87
CA PRO A 293 1.31 1.55 31.77
C PRO A 293 0.30 0.94 32.75
N GLY A 294 -0.09 1.68 33.80
CA GLY A 294 -1.11 1.31 34.78
C GLY A 294 -2.47 1.94 34.51
N VAL A 295 -2.73 2.39 33.28
CA VAL A 295 -4.04 2.91 32.86
C VAL A 295 -5.15 1.94 33.28
N GLY A 296 -6.24 2.49 33.81
CA GLY A 296 -7.40 1.72 34.20
C GLY A 296 -8.11 1.07 33.01
N PHE A 297 -9.32 0.57 33.25
CA PHE A 297 -10.11 -0.08 32.19
C PHE A 297 -10.43 0.86 31.02
N TYR A 298 -10.65 2.15 31.30
CA TYR A 298 -10.82 3.21 30.30
C TYR A 298 -9.65 4.19 30.35
N GLY A 299 -9.23 4.67 29.19
CA GLY A 299 -8.12 5.61 29.02
C GLY A 299 -7.40 5.41 27.70
N ALA A 300 -6.12 5.80 27.66
CA ALA A 300 -5.27 5.63 26.48
C ALA A 300 -3.82 5.30 26.83
N ALA A 301 -3.17 4.54 25.94
CA ALA A 301 -1.76 4.20 25.99
C ALA A 301 -1.14 4.24 24.58
N GLY A 302 0.17 4.49 24.49
CA GLY A 302 0.84 4.69 23.21
C GLY A 302 2.21 4.03 23.11
N ALA A 303 2.71 3.92 21.89
CA ALA A 303 4.04 3.40 21.62
C ALA A 303 4.66 4.16 20.44
N ARG A 304 5.93 4.52 20.57
CA ARG A 304 6.75 4.99 19.44
C ARG A 304 7.28 3.79 18.70
N ILE A 305 7.03 3.73 17.40
CA ILE A 305 7.33 2.59 16.53
C ILE A 305 8.26 3.04 15.41
N ARG A 306 9.34 2.29 15.17
CA ARG A 306 10.29 2.59 14.10
C ARG A 306 9.95 1.84 12.81
N ILE A 307 9.59 2.60 11.77
CA ILE A 307 9.28 2.07 10.44
C ILE A 307 10.51 2.23 9.53
N GLY A 308 11.14 1.09 9.19
CA GLY A 308 12.38 1.08 8.42
C GLY A 308 13.54 1.77 9.16
N ARG A 309 14.38 2.51 8.43
CA ARG A 309 15.54 3.21 9.00
C ARG A 309 15.30 4.70 9.29
N ALA A 310 14.28 5.30 8.69
CA ALA A 310 14.14 6.75 8.60
C ALA A 310 12.87 7.31 9.23
N HIS A 311 11.90 6.45 9.58
CA HIS A 311 10.59 6.89 10.07
C HIS A 311 10.34 6.37 11.49
N GLU A 312 9.77 7.23 12.32
CA GLU A 312 9.14 6.88 13.58
C GLU A 312 7.71 7.42 13.57
N VAL A 313 6.81 6.70 14.22
CA VAL A 313 5.39 7.06 14.36
C VAL A 313 4.95 6.74 15.77
N ASP A 314 4.18 7.65 16.37
CA ASP A 314 3.53 7.41 17.66
C ASP A 314 2.14 6.85 17.40
N VAL A 315 1.92 5.60 17.79
CA VAL A 315 0.61 4.96 17.72
C VAL A 315 0.03 4.91 19.11
N TRP A 316 -1.20 5.39 19.26
CA TRP A 316 -1.97 5.38 20.50
C TRP A 316 -3.22 4.53 20.33
N THR A 317 -3.65 3.91 21.41
CA THR A 317 -4.93 3.18 21.50
C THR A 317 -5.73 3.73 22.67
N ALA A 318 -7.03 3.96 22.46
CA ALA A 318 -7.96 4.39 23.51
C ALA A 318 -9.16 3.46 23.63
N HIS A 319 -9.67 3.33 24.86
CA HIS A 319 -10.97 2.73 25.15
C HIS A 319 -11.72 3.65 26.09
N LEU A 320 -12.87 4.16 25.66
CA LEU A 320 -13.67 5.13 26.43
C LEU A 320 -14.89 4.47 27.04
N HIS A 321 -15.49 5.16 28.02
CA HIS A 321 -16.63 4.65 28.75
C HIS A 321 -17.84 4.34 27.84
N TYR A 322 -18.45 3.16 28.01
CA TYR A 322 -19.51 2.69 27.11
C TYR A 322 -20.91 3.26 27.37
N THR A 323 -21.19 3.73 28.58
CA THR A 323 -22.54 4.13 29.00
C THR A 323 -22.62 5.59 29.46
N PRO A 324 -23.77 6.28 29.24
CA PRO A 324 -24.87 5.87 28.36
C PRO A 324 -24.44 5.82 26.89
N TYR A 325 -25.19 5.13 26.03
CA TYR A 325 -24.87 5.06 24.60
C TYR A 325 -25.86 5.92 23.80
N GLY A 326 -25.36 6.99 23.21
CA GLY A 326 -26.20 8.03 22.61
C GLY A 326 -27.19 7.54 21.53
N PRO A 327 -26.80 6.64 20.59
CA PRO A 327 -27.73 6.05 19.64
C PRO A 327 -28.88 5.27 20.28
N TYR A 328 -28.67 4.62 21.42
CA TYR A 328 -29.77 4.00 22.17
C TYR A 328 -30.69 5.07 22.73
N GLU A 329 -30.15 6.08 23.41
CA GLU A 329 -30.95 7.15 24.00
C GLU A 329 -31.77 7.91 22.94
N ALA A 330 -31.19 8.12 21.74
CA ALA A 330 -31.88 8.73 20.62
C ALA A 330 -33.01 7.83 20.07
N ALA A 331 -32.70 6.56 19.80
CA ALA A 331 -33.64 5.65 19.14
C ALA A 331 -34.74 5.11 20.08
N PHE A 332 -34.43 4.96 21.36
CA PHE A 332 -35.25 4.22 22.32
C PHE A 332 -35.93 5.11 23.36
N ASP A 333 -35.25 6.18 23.77
CA ASP A 333 -35.74 7.12 24.78
C ASP A 333 -36.21 8.45 24.16
N GLY A 334 -35.86 8.70 22.90
CA GLY A 334 -36.27 9.88 22.14
C GLY A 334 -35.57 11.16 22.58
N LEU A 335 -34.37 11.07 23.14
CA LEU A 335 -33.60 12.23 23.57
C LEU A 335 -33.15 13.09 22.38
N GLY A 336 -33.18 14.41 22.58
CA GLY A 336 -32.73 15.38 21.59
C GLY A 336 -31.21 15.62 21.64
N PRO A 337 -30.65 16.35 20.64
CA PRO A 337 -29.21 16.60 20.56
C PRO A 337 -28.59 17.22 21.83
N ALA A 338 -29.32 18.09 22.53
CA ALA A 338 -28.81 18.78 23.71
C ALA A 338 -28.57 17.81 24.88
N GLU A 339 -29.50 16.88 25.12
CA GLU A 339 -29.34 15.85 26.16
C GLU A 339 -28.23 14.86 25.79
N LEU A 340 -28.19 14.39 24.54
CA LEU A 340 -27.13 13.48 24.07
C LEU A 340 -25.73 14.08 24.27
N ILE A 341 -25.56 15.36 23.94
CA ILE A 341 -24.28 16.07 24.15
C ILE A 341 -23.92 16.16 25.63
N ALA A 342 -24.90 16.41 26.51
CA ALA A 342 -24.65 16.54 27.95
C ALA A 342 -24.20 15.21 28.60
N HIS A 343 -24.56 14.07 28.01
CA HIS A 343 -24.19 12.75 28.53
C HIS A 343 -22.78 12.29 28.12
N GLU A 344 -22.09 13.05 27.25
CA GLU A 344 -20.73 12.73 26.80
C GLU A 344 -19.62 13.16 27.79
N ASP A 345 -19.96 13.83 28.90
CA ASP A 345 -18.97 14.45 29.82
C ASP A 345 -17.87 13.48 30.29
N VAL A 346 -18.23 12.23 30.58
CA VAL A 346 -17.26 11.20 31.02
C VAL A 346 -16.31 10.82 29.90
N ARG A 347 -16.83 10.47 28.71
CA ARG A 347 -16.01 10.13 27.54
C ARG A 347 -15.16 11.32 27.10
N LEU A 348 -15.71 12.53 27.14
CA LEU A 348 -15.01 13.76 26.77
C LEU A 348 -13.84 14.05 27.71
N ALA A 349 -14.01 13.86 29.02
CA ALA A 349 -12.92 14.00 29.98
C ALA A 349 -11.80 12.98 29.70
N GLN A 350 -12.15 11.73 29.43
CA GLN A 350 -11.19 10.67 29.09
C GLN A 350 -10.45 10.96 27.78
N MET A 351 -11.15 11.44 26.74
CA MET A 351 -10.54 11.82 25.48
C MET A 351 -9.59 13.01 25.65
N ARG A 352 -9.99 14.04 26.41
CA ARG A 352 -9.12 15.19 26.68
C ARG A 352 -7.84 14.77 27.40
N GLU A 353 -7.93 13.85 28.36
CA GLU A 353 -6.74 13.30 29.00
C GLU A 353 -5.84 12.57 27.98
N ALA A 354 -6.41 11.75 27.10
CA ALA A 354 -5.67 11.08 26.03
C ALA A 354 -4.96 12.08 25.10
N LEU A 355 -5.68 13.13 24.66
CA LEU A 355 -5.14 14.17 23.79
C LEU A 355 -4.01 14.97 24.47
N CYS A 356 -4.12 15.26 25.77
CA CYS A 356 -3.04 15.87 26.53
C CYS A 356 -1.77 15.00 26.51
N ARG A 357 -1.91 13.69 26.77
CA ARG A 357 -0.76 12.75 26.75
C ARG A 357 -0.15 12.61 25.36
N ILE A 358 -0.97 12.61 24.31
CA ILE A 358 -0.50 12.62 22.91
C ILE A 358 0.36 13.87 22.66
N ALA A 359 -0.15 15.05 23.02
CA ALA A 359 0.55 16.32 22.84
C ALA A 359 1.86 16.41 23.64
N GLU A 360 1.93 15.76 24.81
CA GLU A 360 3.17 15.67 25.61
C GLU A 360 4.23 14.75 24.99
N SER A 361 3.83 13.78 24.16
CA SER A 361 4.72 12.75 23.60
C SER A 361 5.34 13.12 22.26
N ALA A 362 4.63 13.88 21.44
CA ALA A 362 4.99 14.19 20.07
C ALA A 362 5.49 15.64 19.94
N ASP A 363 6.56 15.84 19.15
CA ASP A 363 6.88 17.18 18.66
C ASP A 363 6.00 17.55 17.45
N GLU A 364 6.11 18.80 16.97
CA GLU A 364 5.31 19.32 15.85
C GLU A 364 5.52 18.57 14.51
N THR A 365 6.45 17.62 14.44
CA THR A 365 6.80 16.90 13.20
C THR A 365 6.56 15.39 13.28
N THR A 366 6.29 14.87 14.48
CA THR A 366 6.13 13.44 14.70
C THR A 366 4.77 12.97 14.16
N PRO A 367 4.73 11.99 13.24
CA PRO A 367 3.48 11.37 12.83
C PRO A 367 2.79 10.71 14.02
N VAL A 368 1.50 11.01 14.22
CA VAL A 368 0.68 10.43 15.30
C VAL A 368 -0.53 9.73 14.69
N ILE A 369 -0.83 8.53 15.17
CA ILE A 369 -2.04 7.78 14.87
C ILE A 369 -2.73 7.41 16.19
N LEU A 370 -4.02 7.71 16.32
CA LEU A 370 -4.86 7.31 17.45
C LEU A 370 -5.90 6.30 16.98
N THR A 371 -5.79 5.07 17.44
CA THR A 371 -6.81 4.04 17.29
C THR A 371 -7.71 4.01 18.52
N GLY A 372 -8.89 3.43 18.44
CA GLY A 372 -9.64 3.12 19.65
C GLY A 372 -11.11 2.82 19.43
N ASP A 373 -11.70 2.24 20.46
CA ASP A 373 -13.13 2.18 20.66
C ASP A 373 -13.54 3.36 21.54
N PHE A 374 -14.24 4.32 20.95
CA PHE A 374 -14.65 5.53 21.64
C PHE A 374 -16.03 5.39 22.28
N ASN A 375 -16.76 4.30 21.99
CA ASN A 375 -18.14 4.11 22.43
C ASN A 375 -19.05 5.32 22.18
N CYS A 376 -18.76 6.11 21.14
CA CYS A 376 -19.56 7.26 20.73
C CYS A 376 -19.54 7.43 19.21
N PRO A 377 -20.63 7.92 18.60
CA PRO A 377 -20.65 8.25 17.17
C PRO A 377 -19.75 9.43 16.80
N SER A 378 -19.56 9.61 15.50
CA SER A 378 -18.79 10.71 14.94
C SER A 378 -19.67 11.93 14.67
N HIS A 379 -19.16 13.12 15.00
CA HIS A 379 -19.73 14.40 14.57
C HIS A 379 -19.76 14.57 13.04
N LEU A 380 -19.01 13.75 12.28
CA LEU A 380 -19.03 13.71 10.82
C LEU A 380 -20.13 12.78 10.28
N ASP A 381 -20.63 11.86 11.10
CA ASP A 381 -21.63 10.86 10.69
C ASP A 381 -23.05 11.33 11.05
N TRP A 382 -23.16 12.17 12.08
CA TRP A 382 -24.42 12.73 12.59
C TRP A 382 -24.38 14.27 12.52
N PRO A 383 -24.82 14.89 11.42
CA PRO A 383 -24.69 16.34 11.24
C PRO A 383 -25.50 17.18 12.26
N ASP A 384 -26.54 16.59 12.86
CA ASP A 384 -27.44 17.27 13.79
C ASP A 384 -26.98 17.19 15.26
N VAL A 385 -25.94 16.39 15.57
CA VAL A 385 -25.40 16.21 16.93
C VAL A 385 -23.90 16.47 16.91
N ALA A 386 -23.43 17.36 17.80
CA ALA A 386 -22.05 17.83 17.75
C ALA A 386 -20.99 16.82 18.19
N TRP A 387 -21.40 15.72 18.85
CA TRP A 387 -20.55 14.66 19.43
C TRP A 387 -19.19 15.17 19.94
N PRO A 388 -19.17 15.82 21.13
CA PRO A 388 -18.02 16.59 21.60
C PRO A 388 -16.73 15.78 21.73
N VAL A 389 -16.81 14.46 21.93
CA VAL A 389 -15.64 13.57 22.01
C VAL A 389 -14.86 13.57 20.70
N THR A 390 -15.52 13.24 19.58
CA THR A 390 -14.86 13.20 18.27
C THR A 390 -14.54 14.60 17.76
N ARG A 391 -15.35 15.62 18.09
CA ARG A 391 -15.02 17.01 17.79
C ARG A 391 -13.76 17.48 18.50
N ALA A 392 -13.55 17.09 19.76
CA ALA A 392 -12.31 17.42 20.49
C ALA A 392 -11.06 16.83 19.82
N THR A 393 -11.17 15.66 19.17
CA THR A 393 -10.05 15.09 18.41
C THR A 393 -9.72 15.91 17.16
N GLU A 394 -10.73 16.39 16.44
CA GLU A 394 -10.56 17.28 15.29
C GLU A 394 -9.94 18.62 15.71
N GLU A 395 -10.43 19.21 16.79
CA GLU A 395 -9.88 20.45 17.38
C GLU A 395 -8.41 20.29 17.84
N ALA A 396 -8.01 19.08 18.22
CA ALA A 396 -6.62 18.74 18.55
C ALA A 396 -5.76 18.43 17.31
N GLY A 397 -6.29 18.57 16.09
CA GLY A 397 -5.59 18.37 14.83
C GLY A 397 -5.56 16.93 14.33
N LEU A 398 -6.32 16.01 14.95
CA LEU A 398 -6.47 14.66 14.45
C LEU A 398 -7.58 14.58 13.39
N ARG A 399 -7.30 13.91 12.29
CA ARG A 399 -8.19 13.70 11.15
C ARG A 399 -8.66 12.27 11.10
N ASP A 400 -9.91 12.08 10.69
CA ASP A 400 -10.57 10.78 10.62
C ASP A 400 -10.26 10.07 9.31
N SER A 401 -9.39 9.05 9.36
CA SER A 401 -8.93 8.38 8.15
C SER A 401 -10.03 7.68 7.36
N TYR A 402 -11.10 7.22 8.03
CA TYR A 402 -12.22 6.60 7.35
C TYR A 402 -13.00 7.64 6.55
N ARG A 403 -13.19 8.85 7.10
CA ARG A 403 -13.89 9.95 6.41
C ARG A 403 -13.04 10.66 5.38
N GLU A 404 -11.72 10.66 5.51
CA GLU A 404 -10.82 11.07 4.42
C GLU A 404 -10.97 10.14 3.21
N ALA A 405 -10.99 8.82 3.42
CA ALA A 405 -11.19 7.84 2.35
C ALA A 405 -12.64 7.81 1.82
N HIS A 406 -13.62 8.02 2.70
CA HIS A 406 -15.06 7.93 2.41
C HIS A 406 -15.84 9.15 2.92
N PRO A 407 -15.81 10.29 2.20
CA PRO A 407 -16.38 11.54 2.68
C PRO A 407 -17.91 11.55 2.85
N ASP A 408 -18.63 10.61 2.21
CA ASP A 408 -20.10 10.54 2.25
C ASP A 408 -20.57 9.50 3.28
N PRO A 409 -21.13 9.93 4.43
CA PRO A 409 -21.60 9.03 5.49
C PRO A 409 -22.82 8.19 5.12
N VAL A 410 -23.61 8.61 4.13
CA VAL A 410 -24.78 7.84 3.68
C VAL A 410 -24.35 6.72 2.73
N ARG A 411 -23.41 6.99 1.82
CA ARG A 411 -22.95 5.99 0.86
C ARG A 411 -21.99 4.98 1.48
N ALA A 412 -21.20 5.41 2.46
CA ALA A 412 -20.23 4.59 3.16
C ALA A 412 -20.35 4.84 4.67
N PRO A 413 -21.33 4.20 5.34
CA PRO A 413 -21.58 4.44 6.76
C PRO A 413 -20.43 3.94 7.65
N GLY A 414 -19.77 2.84 7.26
CA GLY A 414 -18.61 2.33 7.99
C GLY A 414 -18.94 1.82 9.39
N HIS A 415 -20.12 1.25 9.59
CA HIS A 415 -20.56 0.74 10.90
C HIS A 415 -19.53 -0.22 11.49
N THR A 416 -19.20 0.00 12.76
CA THR A 416 -18.35 -0.87 13.56
C THR A 416 -19.12 -1.52 14.70
N TRP A 417 -20.14 -0.84 15.21
CA TRP A 417 -21.15 -1.39 16.11
C TRP A 417 -22.44 -1.70 15.34
N SER A 418 -22.89 -2.95 15.24
CA SER A 418 -22.18 -4.19 15.59
C SER A 418 -22.50 -5.28 14.56
N PRO A 419 -21.50 -6.05 14.09
CA PRO A 419 -21.72 -7.18 13.19
C PRO A 419 -22.48 -8.37 13.80
N VAL A 420 -22.62 -8.46 15.12
CA VAL A 420 -23.30 -9.59 15.79
C VAL A 420 -24.61 -9.18 16.47
N HIS A 421 -24.80 -7.90 16.81
CA HIS A 421 -26.05 -7.40 17.36
C HIS A 421 -26.95 -6.86 16.23
N THR A 422 -28.02 -7.60 15.92
CA THR A 422 -29.05 -7.17 14.94
C THR A 422 -30.32 -6.65 15.61
N ARG A 423 -30.49 -6.97 16.89
CA ARG A 423 -31.57 -6.54 17.78
C ARG A 423 -30.93 -6.11 19.10
N ASN A 424 -31.60 -5.19 19.78
CA ASN A 424 -31.17 -4.76 21.11
C ASN A 424 -31.20 -5.94 22.09
N GLU A 425 -30.19 -6.02 22.94
CA GLU A 425 -30.03 -7.13 23.89
C GLU A 425 -31.10 -7.15 24.98
N ASP A 426 -31.50 -5.97 25.45
CA ASP A 426 -32.50 -5.82 26.52
C ASP A 426 -33.95 -5.89 25.99
N ASP A 427 -34.18 -5.49 24.74
CA ASP A 427 -35.47 -5.56 24.05
C ASP A 427 -35.30 -6.04 22.59
N VAL A 428 -35.40 -7.36 22.39
CA VAL A 428 -35.25 -8.01 21.08
C VAL A 428 -36.26 -7.59 20.02
N THR A 429 -37.31 -6.84 20.39
CA THR A 429 -38.27 -6.28 19.43
C THR A 429 -37.73 -5.04 18.72
N ARG A 430 -36.70 -4.39 19.30
CA ARG A 430 -36.09 -3.18 18.75
C ARG A 430 -34.89 -3.55 17.87
N PRO A 431 -34.79 -2.96 16.66
CA PRO A 431 -33.57 -3.08 15.85
C PRO A 431 -32.40 -2.42 16.58
N GLU A 432 -31.22 -3.02 16.45
CA GLU A 432 -29.99 -2.45 16.98
C GLU A 432 -29.55 -1.24 16.13
N PRO A 433 -29.39 -0.03 16.71
CA PRO A 433 -28.76 1.10 16.04
C PRO A 433 -27.35 0.75 15.59
N GLN A 434 -27.03 1.04 14.33
CA GLN A 434 -25.72 0.75 13.75
C GLN A 434 -24.96 2.05 13.58
N ASP A 435 -23.72 2.09 14.08
CA ASP A 435 -22.90 3.30 14.12
C ASP A 435 -21.42 2.94 14.02
N ARG A 436 -20.62 3.94 13.69
CA ARG A 436 -19.17 3.86 13.76
C ARG A 436 -18.73 4.41 15.11
N ILE A 437 -18.11 3.56 15.91
CA ILE A 437 -17.59 3.89 17.24
C ILE A 437 -16.12 3.51 17.42
N ASP A 438 -15.54 2.80 16.44
CA ASP A 438 -14.14 2.47 16.37
C ASP A 438 -13.45 3.35 15.31
N TYR A 439 -12.26 3.84 15.64
CA TYR A 439 -11.61 4.88 14.85
C TYR A 439 -10.13 4.58 14.61
N VAL A 440 -9.64 5.08 13.48
CA VAL A 440 -8.22 5.33 13.22
C VAL A 440 -8.09 6.79 12.82
N LEU A 441 -7.54 7.60 13.71
CA LEU A 441 -7.32 9.03 13.52
C LEU A 441 -5.82 9.32 13.33
N HIS A 442 -5.46 10.41 12.65
CA HIS A 442 -4.05 10.78 12.45
C HIS A 442 -3.85 12.31 12.42
N ASN A 443 -2.69 12.80 12.82
CA ASN A 443 -2.37 14.23 12.68
C ASN A 443 -1.99 14.64 11.24
N GLY A 444 -1.73 13.65 10.38
CA GLY A 444 -1.35 13.80 8.96
C GLY A 444 0.01 14.47 8.74
N HIS A 445 0.86 14.50 9.77
CA HIS A 445 2.27 14.85 9.60
C HIS A 445 2.99 13.69 8.94
N GLY A 446 3.40 13.86 7.68
CA GLY A 446 4.16 12.86 6.92
C GLY A 446 3.41 11.54 6.67
N LEU A 447 2.09 11.53 6.80
CA LEU A 447 1.22 10.38 6.54
C LEU A 447 0.06 10.81 5.65
N GLU A 448 -0.15 10.06 4.57
CA GLU A 448 -1.29 10.17 3.66
C GLU A 448 -2.15 8.90 3.77
N VAL A 449 -3.47 9.06 3.83
CA VAL A 449 -4.42 7.93 3.82
C VAL A 449 -4.53 7.39 2.39
N VAL A 450 -4.12 6.14 2.20
CA VAL A 450 -4.24 5.42 0.92
C VAL A 450 -5.59 4.71 0.82
N ASP A 451 -6.01 4.07 1.91
CA ASP A 451 -7.27 3.34 2.02
C ASP A 451 -7.66 3.23 3.50
N SER A 452 -8.96 3.23 3.78
CA SER A 452 -9.50 2.94 5.11
C SER A 452 -10.81 2.17 4.97
N ARG A 453 -10.98 1.09 5.72
CA ARG A 453 -12.15 0.22 5.62
C ARG A 453 -12.47 -0.49 6.92
N THR A 454 -13.73 -0.86 7.09
CA THR A 454 -14.13 -1.78 8.16
C THR A 454 -13.77 -3.22 7.80
N VAL A 455 -13.46 -4.02 8.81
CA VAL A 455 -13.06 -5.42 8.65
C VAL A 455 -13.94 -6.30 9.52
N VAL A 456 -14.57 -7.27 8.86
CA VAL A 456 -15.29 -8.40 9.46
C VAL A 456 -15.00 -9.63 8.61
N THR A 457 -14.76 -10.78 9.24
CA THR A 457 -14.58 -12.04 8.52
C THR A 457 -15.91 -12.77 8.36
N GLY A 458 -16.26 -13.12 7.12
CA GLY A 458 -17.46 -13.88 6.82
C GLY A 458 -18.75 -13.11 7.12
N VAL A 459 -19.82 -13.85 7.40
CA VAL A 459 -21.10 -13.30 7.87
C VAL A 459 -21.34 -13.83 9.28
N PRO A 460 -21.05 -13.03 10.33
CA PRO A 460 -21.21 -13.49 11.70
C PRO A 460 -22.65 -13.86 12.02
N ARG A 461 -22.83 -14.93 12.81
CA ARG A 461 -24.13 -15.22 13.42
C ARG A 461 -24.41 -14.19 14.50
N ALA A 462 -25.69 -13.85 14.65
CA ALA A 462 -26.13 -12.89 15.63
C ALA A 462 -26.02 -13.44 17.06
N TRP A 463 -25.85 -12.54 18.03
CA TRP A 463 -25.98 -12.85 19.44
C TRP A 463 -27.35 -13.47 19.76
N PRO A 464 -27.44 -14.51 20.62
CA PRO A 464 -26.36 -15.12 21.42
C PRO A 464 -25.58 -16.27 20.75
N ASP A 465 -25.89 -16.65 19.51
CA ASP A 465 -25.34 -17.84 18.84
C ASP A 465 -23.95 -17.61 18.19
N VAL A 466 -23.06 -16.91 18.90
CA VAL A 466 -21.78 -16.40 18.39
C VAL A 466 -20.60 -17.35 18.55
N ALA A 467 -20.71 -18.37 19.41
CA ALA A 467 -19.57 -19.17 19.87
C ALA A 467 -18.72 -19.75 18.71
N GLY A 468 -19.36 -20.18 17.63
CA GLY A 468 -18.65 -20.70 16.45
C GLY A 468 -18.54 -19.70 15.30
N ASN A 469 -18.56 -18.39 15.53
CA ASN A 469 -18.27 -17.41 14.49
C ASN A 469 -16.79 -17.42 14.12
N ASP A 470 -16.47 -17.12 12.86
CA ASP A 470 -15.08 -16.91 12.42
C ASP A 470 -14.55 -15.56 12.89
N TRP A 471 -15.44 -14.56 12.98
CA TRP A 471 -15.12 -13.25 13.53
C TRP A 471 -15.15 -13.29 15.07
N PRO A 472 -14.02 -13.02 15.76
CA PRO A 472 -13.89 -13.19 17.20
C PRO A 472 -14.12 -11.90 18.00
N SER A 473 -15.08 -11.05 17.59
CA SER A 473 -15.42 -9.79 18.25
C SER A 473 -16.87 -9.40 17.95
N ASP A 474 -17.48 -8.59 18.82
CA ASP A 474 -18.75 -7.91 18.59
C ASP A 474 -18.60 -6.55 17.91
N HIS A 475 -17.38 -6.06 17.70
CA HIS A 475 -17.08 -4.89 16.87
C HIS A 475 -16.52 -5.32 15.51
N ALA A 476 -16.83 -4.59 14.44
CA ALA A 476 -15.98 -4.60 13.26
C ALA A 476 -14.71 -3.80 13.54
N ALA A 477 -13.56 -4.27 13.04
CA ALA A 477 -12.32 -3.53 13.17
C ALA A 477 -12.21 -2.43 12.10
N VAL A 478 -11.33 -1.45 12.29
CA VAL A 478 -11.02 -0.43 11.27
C VAL A 478 -9.57 -0.59 10.85
N LEU A 479 -9.34 -0.83 9.56
CA LEU A 479 -8.01 -0.93 8.97
C LEU A 479 -7.75 0.28 8.08
N THR A 480 -6.69 1.02 8.37
CA THR A 480 -6.22 2.11 7.52
C THR A 480 -4.82 1.82 7.01
N THR A 481 -4.61 2.01 5.70
CA THR A 481 -3.30 1.99 5.06
C THR A 481 -2.81 3.41 4.89
N PHE A 482 -1.67 3.73 5.51
CA PHE A 482 -0.98 5.00 5.32
C PHE A 482 0.22 4.84 4.38
N ALA A 483 0.51 5.88 3.61
CA ALA A 483 1.78 6.06 2.92
C ALA A 483 2.57 7.19 3.61
N PHE A 484 3.86 6.98 3.83
CA PHE A 484 4.71 8.07 4.33
C PHE A 484 4.95 9.11 3.22
N SER A 485 4.73 10.39 3.49
CA SER A 485 5.06 11.42 2.49
C SER A 485 6.57 11.43 2.22
N HIS A 486 6.98 11.69 0.97
CA HIS A 486 8.38 11.96 0.66
C HIS A 486 8.85 13.14 1.50
N ARG A 487 9.95 12.99 2.24
CA ARG A 487 10.63 14.16 2.82
C ARG A 487 11.21 14.96 1.66
N GLU A 488 10.78 16.22 1.52
CA GLU A 488 11.39 17.18 0.59
C GLU A 488 12.88 17.39 0.87
#